data_AF-A0A9Q6P3A6-F1
#
_entry.id   AF-A0A9Q6P3A6-F1
#
_cell.length_a   1.000
_cell.length_b   1.000
_cell.length_c   1.000
_cell.angle_alpha   90.00
_cell.angle_beta   90.00
_cell.angle_gamma   90.00
#
_symmetry.space_group_name_H-M   'P 1'
#
loop_
_entity.id
_entity.type
_entity.pdbx_description
1 polymer ?
#
loop_
_entity_poly.entity_id
_entity_poly.type
_entity_poly.pdbx_seq_one_letter_code
_entity_poly.pdbx_strand_id
1 'polypeptide(L)'
;MKALKGFTLLEILIVLLIISMTVTFSFPMWQTANTKMILEKEQNKLYIFIRELQARVENSNDIWFLIANRDLVSKRWCLVAQPKNTDICDCLNPRSCNRNIPMKFYYPYFADKTMLISKVYYPREMTRLNGTRNTSTTTCFVLQSDQQRTVFSFFNVGSLKLKGYQSLSACVNDH
;
A
#
# COMPACT_ATOMS: atom_id res chain seq x y z
N MET A 1 14.15 24.90 -57.39
CA MET A 1 12.81 24.71 -56.81
C MET A 1 12.67 23.22 -56.48
N LYS A 2 12.82 22.82 -55.21
CA LYS A 2 12.71 21.41 -54.82
C LYS A 2 11.22 21.04 -54.79
N ALA A 3 10.81 20.13 -55.67
CA ALA A 3 9.46 19.60 -55.68
C ALA A 3 9.18 18.90 -54.34
N LEU A 4 8.15 19.33 -53.62
CA LEU A 4 7.62 18.56 -52.48
C LEU A 4 7.04 17.26 -53.04
N LYS A 5 7.74 16.15 -52.81
CA LYS A 5 7.21 14.80 -53.05
C LYS A 5 5.98 14.63 -52.17
N GLY A 6 4.80 14.46 -52.78
CA GLY A 6 3.58 14.14 -52.05
C GLY A 6 3.68 12.73 -51.45
N PHE A 7 3.30 12.59 -50.19
CA PHE A 7 3.18 11.29 -49.53
C PHE A 7 2.11 10.45 -50.24
N THR A 8 2.43 9.20 -50.57
CA THR A 8 1.45 8.29 -51.15
C THR A 8 0.52 7.74 -50.06
N LEU A 9 -0.74 7.46 -50.41
CA LEU A 9 -1.72 6.87 -49.47
C LEU A 9 -1.18 5.57 -48.83
N LEU A 10 -0.47 4.76 -49.63
CA LEU A 10 0.18 3.52 -49.20
C LEU A 10 1.22 3.78 -48.10
N GLU A 11 2.05 4.80 -48.28
CA GLU A 11 3.12 5.18 -47.35
C GLU A 11 2.54 5.65 -46.01
N ILE A 12 1.42 6.39 -46.04
CA ILE A 12 0.68 6.78 -44.83
C ILE A 12 0.11 5.55 -44.10
N LEU A 13 -0.47 4.60 -44.83
CA LEU A 13 -1.01 3.36 -44.25
C LEU A 13 0.07 2.48 -43.63
N ILE A 14 1.24 2.38 -44.28
CA ILE A 14 2.39 1.63 -43.75
C ILE A 14 2.91 2.29 -42.46
N VAL A 15 3.03 3.62 -42.44
CA VAL A 15 3.44 4.35 -41.24
C VAL A 15 2.43 4.14 -40.09
N LEU A 16 1.13 4.23 -40.37
CA LEU A 16 0.08 3.97 -39.37
C LEU A 16 0.13 2.53 -38.84
N LEU A 17 0.37 1.55 -39.72
CA LEU A 17 0.54 0.15 -39.31
C LEU A 17 1.72 -0.01 -38.35
N ILE A 18 2.87 0.59 -38.68
CA ILE A 18 4.08 0.53 -37.84
C ILE A 18 3.84 1.23 -36.49
N ILE A 19 3.18 2.39 -36.49
CA ILE A 19 2.83 3.11 -35.25
C ILE A 19 1.88 2.27 -34.41
N SER A 20 0.82 1.71 -35.01
CA SER A 20 -0.13 0.86 -34.30
C SER A 20 0.56 -0.33 -33.65
N MET A 21 1.44 -1.00 -34.41
CA MET A 21 2.17 -2.17 -33.92
C MET A 21 3.09 -1.79 -32.75
N THR A 22 3.88 -0.72 -32.88
CA THR A 22 4.78 -0.26 -31.82
C THR A 22 4.03 0.18 -30.55
N VAL A 23 2.89 0.86 -30.69
CA VAL A 23 2.05 1.27 -29.55
C VAL A 23 1.46 0.05 -28.83
N THR A 24 0.96 -0.95 -29.57
CA THR A 24 0.36 -2.15 -28.95
C THR A 24 1.36 -2.97 -28.13
N PHE A 25 2.64 -2.99 -28.50
CA PHE A 25 3.68 -3.68 -27.73
C PHE A 25 4.24 -2.85 -26.57
N SER A 26 4.43 -1.55 -26.75
CA SER A 26 5.05 -0.68 -25.73
C SER A 26 4.11 -0.35 -24.56
N PHE A 27 2.81 -0.21 -24.82
CA PHE A 27 1.82 0.15 -23.80
C PHE A 27 1.71 -0.85 -22.62
N PRO A 28 1.52 -2.17 -22.83
CA PRO A 28 1.39 -3.12 -21.72
C PRO A 28 2.69 -3.25 -20.91
N MET A 29 3.85 -3.12 -21.55
CA MET A 29 5.14 -3.15 -20.87
C MET A 29 5.30 -1.94 -19.95
N TRP A 30 4.94 -0.74 -20.42
CA TRP A 30 4.99 0.47 -19.60
C TRP A 30 4.02 0.40 -18.41
N GLN A 31 2.79 -0.10 -18.63
CA GLN A 31 1.78 -0.22 -17.59
C GLN A 31 2.24 -1.16 -16.47
N THR A 32 2.78 -2.34 -16.80
CA THR A 32 3.26 -3.30 -15.80
C THR A 32 4.48 -2.79 -15.04
N ALA A 33 5.42 -2.11 -15.71
CA ALA A 33 6.57 -1.49 -15.05
C ALA A 33 6.15 -0.39 -14.07
N ASN A 34 5.20 0.47 -14.47
CA ASN A 34 4.68 1.52 -13.61
C ASN A 34 3.98 0.96 -12.36
N THR A 35 3.15 -0.07 -12.52
CA THR A 35 2.46 -0.74 -11.40
C THR A 35 3.44 -1.33 -10.38
N LYS A 36 4.52 -1.96 -10.84
CA LYS A 36 5.59 -2.48 -9.97
C LYS A 36 6.29 -1.36 -9.21
N MET A 37 6.70 -0.30 -9.91
CA MET A 37 7.34 0.86 -9.29
C MET A 37 6.44 1.52 -8.23
N ILE A 38 5.14 1.66 -8.52
CA ILE A 38 4.15 2.19 -7.56
C ILE A 38 4.12 1.32 -6.30
N LEU A 39 4.04 0.00 -6.47
CA LEU A 39 3.99 -0.93 -5.34
C LEU A 39 5.27 -0.88 -4.50
N GLU A 40 6.45 -0.87 -5.13
CA GLU A 40 7.74 -0.80 -4.44
C GLU A 40 7.91 0.51 -3.67
N LYS A 41 7.48 1.64 -4.25
CA LYS A 41 7.52 2.94 -3.56
C LYS A 41 6.61 2.96 -2.34
N GLU A 42 5.38 2.48 -2.44
CA GLU A 42 4.49 2.37 -1.27
C GLU A 42 5.00 1.37 -0.24
N GLN A 43 5.51 0.22 -0.70
CA GLN A 43 6.09 -0.79 0.17
C GLN A 43 7.22 -0.21 1.02
N ASN A 44 8.17 0.48 0.40
CA ASN A 44 9.30 1.10 1.09
C ASN A 44 8.85 2.18 2.07
N LYS A 45 7.93 3.06 1.65
CA LYS A 45 7.35 4.09 2.53
C LYS A 45 6.67 3.47 3.75
N LEU A 46 5.85 2.43 3.53
CA LEU A 46 5.12 1.75 4.59
C LEU A 46 6.07 1.00 5.52
N TYR A 47 7.11 0.36 4.98
CA TYR A 47 8.14 -0.30 5.76
C TYR A 47 8.84 0.69 6.69
N ILE A 48 9.29 1.85 6.17
CA ILE A 48 9.90 2.92 6.97
C ILE A 48 8.93 3.41 8.06
N PHE A 49 7.67 3.68 7.70
CA PHE A 49 6.65 4.09 8.66
C PHE A 49 6.51 3.11 9.83
N ILE A 50 6.44 1.80 9.55
CA ILE A 50 6.31 0.77 10.58
C ILE A 50 7.60 0.67 11.40
N ARG A 51 8.78 0.76 10.80
CA ARG A 51 10.06 0.73 11.53
C ARG A 51 10.20 1.90 12.50
N GLU A 52 9.85 3.10 12.05
CA GLU A 52 9.80 4.28 12.92
C GLU A 52 8.76 4.14 14.04
N LEU A 53 7.62 3.50 13.74
CA LEU A 53 6.62 3.20 14.76
C LEU A 53 7.16 2.22 15.79
N GLN A 54 7.82 1.14 15.37
CA GLN A 54 8.44 0.17 16.28
C GLN A 54 9.43 0.85 17.23
N ALA A 55 10.34 1.69 16.70
CA ALA A 55 11.30 2.44 17.51
C ALA A 55 10.60 3.40 18.51
N ARG A 56 9.48 4.02 18.12
CA ARG A 56 8.69 4.86 19.04
C ARG A 56 8.02 4.04 20.14
N VAL A 57 7.46 2.89 19.78
CA VAL A 57 6.78 1.99 20.71
C VAL A 57 7.76 1.47 21.76
N GLU A 58 8.93 1.00 21.32
CA GLU A 58 10.05 0.58 22.18
C GLU A 58 10.44 1.69 23.17
N ASN A 59 10.63 2.92 22.69
CA ASN A 59 11.00 4.06 23.56
C ASN A 59 9.90 4.46 24.56
N SER A 60 8.62 4.26 24.22
CA SER A 60 7.51 4.61 25.10
C SER A 60 7.25 3.59 26.21
N ASN A 61 7.72 2.34 26.06
CA ASN A 61 7.35 1.19 26.90
C ASN A 61 5.83 0.91 26.99
N ASP A 62 5.02 1.52 26.14
CA ASP A 62 3.57 1.35 26.09
C ASP A 62 3.12 0.31 25.05
N ILE A 63 1.86 -0.09 25.14
CA ILE A 63 1.20 -0.86 24.10
C ILE A 63 0.56 0.10 23.11
N TRP A 64 0.86 -0.07 21.82
CA TRP A 64 0.28 0.70 20.74
C TRP A 64 -0.58 -0.18 19.85
N PHE A 65 -1.69 0.37 19.38
CA PHE A 65 -2.56 -0.22 18.38
C PHE A 65 -2.19 0.34 17.01
N LEU A 66 -2.06 -0.55 16.03
CA LEU A 66 -2.04 -0.20 14.62
C LEU A 66 -3.41 -0.55 14.04
N ILE A 67 -4.11 0.46 13.57
CA ILE A 67 -5.47 0.35 13.04
C ILE A 67 -5.44 0.64 11.55
N ALA A 68 -6.10 -0.23 10.78
CA ALA A 68 -6.27 -0.06 9.35
C ALA A 68 -7.68 0.44 9.05
N ASN A 69 -7.79 1.53 8.28
CA ASN A 69 -9.06 2.01 7.77
C ASN A 69 -9.06 1.88 6.25
N ARG A 70 -10.21 1.49 5.69
CA ARG A 70 -10.39 1.33 4.25
C ARG A 70 -11.81 1.66 3.85
N ASP A 71 -11.92 2.40 2.75
CA ASP A 71 -13.15 2.70 2.04
C ASP A 71 -13.03 2.16 0.61
N LEU A 72 -13.81 1.12 0.31
CA LEU A 72 -13.84 0.47 -0.99
C LEU A 72 -14.53 1.34 -2.05
N VAL A 73 -15.49 2.17 -1.66
CA VAL A 73 -16.27 3.01 -2.58
C VAL A 73 -15.41 4.15 -3.08
N SER A 74 -14.77 4.88 -2.17
CA SER A 74 -13.88 5.99 -2.53
C SER A 74 -12.48 5.53 -2.94
N LYS A 75 -12.18 4.22 -2.87
CA LYS A 75 -10.84 3.63 -3.06
C LYS A 75 -9.77 4.33 -2.22
N ARG A 76 -10.02 4.45 -0.91
CA ARG A 76 -9.09 5.08 0.03
C ARG A 76 -8.74 4.12 1.15
N TRP A 77 -7.54 4.23 1.66
CA TRP A 77 -7.12 3.53 2.85
C TRP A 77 -6.06 4.34 3.59
N CYS A 78 -5.91 4.08 4.87
CA CYS A 78 -4.91 4.70 5.72
C CYS A 78 -4.62 3.80 6.92
N LEU A 79 -3.51 4.08 7.60
CA LEU A 79 -3.21 3.50 8.90
C LEU A 79 -3.11 4.59 9.94
N VAL A 80 -3.49 4.27 11.16
CA VAL A 80 -3.20 5.08 12.33
C VAL A 80 -2.60 4.20 13.41
N ALA A 81 -1.53 4.69 13.99
CA ALA A 81 -0.94 4.11 15.18
C ALA A 81 -1.21 5.01 16.38
N GLN A 82 -1.70 4.43 17.46
CA GLN A 82 -2.01 5.15 18.70
C GLN A 82 -1.68 4.28 19.92
N PRO A 83 -1.38 4.87 21.09
CA PRO A 83 -1.37 4.14 22.35
C PRO A 83 -2.70 3.40 22.58
N LYS A 84 -2.63 2.30 23.32
CA LYS A 84 -3.81 1.53 23.75
C LYS A 84 -4.78 2.46 24.47
N ASN A 85 -5.95 2.65 23.87
CA ASN A 85 -7.04 3.43 24.43
C ASN A 85 -8.38 2.83 24.01
N THR A 86 -9.44 3.20 24.71
CA THR A 86 -10.83 2.88 24.39
C THR A 86 -11.31 3.60 23.12
N ASP A 87 -10.90 4.85 22.93
CA ASP A 87 -11.20 5.63 21.73
C ASP A 87 -10.27 5.24 20.57
N ILE A 88 -10.75 4.42 19.65
CA ILE A 88 -10.03 4.03 18.43
C ILE A 88 -10.25 5.08 17.34
N CYS A 89 -9.18 5.63 16.79
CA CYS A 89 -9.24 6.66 15.76
C CYS A 89 -9.57 6.11 14.37
N ASP A 90 -10.48 6.79 13.67
CA ASP A 90 -10.73 6.64 12.24
C ASP A 90 -9.85 7.62 11.45
N CYS A 91 -8.84 7.11 10.73
CA CYS A 91 -7.97 7.97 9.93
C CYS A 91 -8.60 8.45 8.61
N LEU A 92 -9.75 7.92 8.20
CA LEU A 92 -10.53 8.49 7.09
C LEU A 92 -11.29 9.74 7.53
N ASN A 93 -11.55 9.88 8.84
CA ASN A 93 -12.13 11.07 9.46
C ASN A 93 -11.28 11.57 10.64
N PRO A 94 -10.10 12.16 10.40
CA PRO A 94 -9.18 12.56 11.47
C PRO A 94 -9.75 13.64 12.41
N ARG A 95 -10.84 14.32 12.03
CA ARG A 95 -11.49 15.33 12.86
C ARG A 95 -12.24 14.74 14.05
N SER A 96 -12.69 13.49 13.96
CA SER A 96 -13.37 12.80 15.06
C SER A 96 -12.41 12.15 16.05
N CYS A 97 -11.10 12.15 15.77
CA CYS A 97 -10.11 11.57 16.66
C CYS A 97 -9.73 12.50 17.82
N ASN A 98 -9.53 11.92 19.00
CA ASN A 98 -9.12 12.65 20.19
C ASN A 98 -7.69 13.22 20.02
N ARG A 99 -7.58 14.56 19.97
CA ARG A 99 -6.31 15.26 19.73
C ARG A 99 -5.31 15.18 20.89
N ASN A 100 -5.76 14.76 22.07
CA ASN A 100 -4.91 14.65 23.26
C ASN A 100 -4.07 13.37 23.27
N ILE A 101 -4.37 12.41 22.39
CA ILE A 101 -3.63 11.15 22.29
C ILE A 101 -2.55 11.32 21.21
N PRO A 102 -1.28 10.96 21.49
CA PRO A 102 -0.23 11.02 20.47
C PRO A 102 -0.47 9.94 19.40
N MET A 103 -0.92 10.36 18.22
CA MET A 103 -1.20 9.46 17.10
C MET A 103 -0.21 9.67 15.96
N LYS A 104 0.12 8.58 15.24
CA LYS A 104 0.91 8.63 14.02
C LYS A 104 0.08 8.12 12.85
N PHE A 105 -0.17 8.99 11.88
CA PHE A 105 -0.95 8.67 10.70
C PHE A 105 -0.05 8.26 9.53
N TYR A 106 -0.57 7.35 8.72
CA TYR A 106 -0.01 7.00 7.43
C TYR A 106 -1.09 7.12 6.36
N TYR A 107 -0.77 7.88 5.32
CA TYR A 107 -1.58 8.00 4.10
C TYR A 107 -0.74 7.53 2.91
N PRO A 108 -1.28 6.70 2.01
CA PRO A 108 -0.57 6.28 0.79
C PRO A 108 -0.28 7.48 -0.13
N TYR A 109 0.83 7.46 -0.88
CA TYR A 109 1.05 8.41 -1.99
C TYR A 109 0.14 8.11 -3.18
N PHE A 110 -0.13 6.84 -3.44
CA PHE A 110 -0.94 6.38 -4.57
C PHE A 110 -2.23 5.72 -4.08
N ALA A 111 -3.08 6.47 -3.37
CA ALA A 111 -4.33 5.97 -2.79
C ALA A 111 -5.27 5.36 -3.84
N ASP A 112 -5.30 5.95 -5.03
CA ASP A 112 -6.12 5.55 -6.17
C ASP A 112 -5.64 4.26 -6.87
N LYS A 113 -4.37 3.88 -6.66
CA LYS A 113 -3.73 2.74 -7.33
C LYS A 113 -3.36 1.61 -6.39
N THR A 114 -3.37 1.86 -5.08
CA THR A 114 -2.98 0.88 -4.07
C THR A 114 -4.08 0.64 -3.07
N MET A 115 -4.13 -0.58 -2.54
CA MET A 115 -5.11 -0.98 -1.54
C MET A 115 -4.48 -1.82 -0.45
N LEU A 116 -4.84 -1.54 0.79
CA LEU A 116 -4.49 -2.39 1.92
C LEU A 116 -5.57 -3.44 2.17
N ILE A 117 -5.16 -4.70 2.25
CA ILE A 117 -6.02 -5.86 2.51
C ILE A 117 -5.60 -6.48 3.84
N SER A 118 -6.51 -6.52 4.82
CA SER A 118 -6.30 -7.06 6.15
C SER A 118 -7.51 -7.89 6.56
N LYS A 119 -7.34 -8.81 7.52
CA LYS A 119 -8.47 -9.54 8.13
C LYS A 119 -9.32 -8.66 9.03
N VAL A 120 -8.71 -7.63 9.61
CA VAL A 120 -9.34 -6.74 10.59
C VAL A 120 -9.08 -5.29 10.19
N TYR A 121 -10.15 -4.50 10.22
CA TYR A 121 -10.15 -3.06 10.00
C TYR A 121 -10.79 -2.35 11.20
N TYR A 122 -10.69 -1.02 11.20
CA TYR A 122 -11.50 -0.15 12.05
C TYR A 122 -12.97 -0.62 12.10
N PRO A 123 -13.58 -0.66 13.30
CA PRO A 123 -13.14 -0.07 14.57
C PRO A 123 -12.26 -0.98 15.43
N ARG A 124 -11.60 -2.00 14.87
CA ARG A 124 -10.69 -2.89 15.60
C ARG A 124 -9.24 -2.68 15.17
N GLU A 125 -8.31 -2.92 16.09
CA GLU A 125 -6.88 -2.89 15.80
C GLU A 125 -6.47 -4.10 14.96
N MET A 126 -5.62 -3.85 13.95
CA MET A 126 -5.06 -4.90 13.11
C MET A 126 -3.91 -5.61 13.82
N THR A 127 -3.08 -4.87 14.56
CA THR A 127 -2.05 -5.42 15.44
C THR A 127 -1.85 -4.59 16.69
N ARG A 128 -1.30 -5.23 17.72
CA ARG A 128 -0.82 -4.61 18.95
C ARG A 128 0.70 -4.72 18.98
N LEU A 129 1.37 -3.60 19.13
CA LEU A 129 2.82 -3.48 19.31
C LEU A 129 3.08 -3.22 20.80
N ASN A 130 3.89 -4.05 21.45
CA ASN A 130 4.20 -3.96 22.87
C ASN A 130 5.64 -3.49 23.05
N GLY A 131 5.82 -2.27 23.56
CA GLY A 131 7.13 -1.67 23.78
C GLY A 131 7.95 -2.37 24.86
N THR A 132 7.31 -2.82 25.95
CA THR A 132 8.01 -3.44 27.09
C THR A 132 8.65 -4.78 26.74
N ARG A 133 7.97 -5.59 25.91
CA ARG A 133 8.44 -6.94 25.54
C ARG A 133 9.04 -6.99 24.12
N ASN A 134 9.01 -5.87 23.40
CA ASN A 134 9.28 -5.78 21.97
C ASN A 134 8.55 -6.87 21.16
N THR A 135 7.27 -7.08 21.47
CA THR A 135 6.44 -8.10 20.81
C THR A 135 5.35 -7.45 19.98
N SER A 136 4.93 -8.15 18.92
CA SER A 136 3.78 -7.75 18.12
C SER A 136 2.78 -8.89 18.09
N THR A 137 1.48 -8.61 18.02
CA THR A 137 0.51 -9.68 17.76
C THR A 137 0.77 -10.24 16.37
N THR A 138 0.94 -11.57 16.27
CA THR A 138 1.14 -12.22 14.97
C THR A 138 -0.07 -11.97 14.09
N THR A 139 0.14 -11.19 13.04
CA THR A 139 -0.87 -10.83 12.05
C THR A 139 -0.18 -10.57 10.73
N CYS A 140 -0.96 -10.46 9.67
CA CYS A 140 -0.45 -9.98 8.41
C CYS A 140 -1.49 -9.21 7.63
N PHE A 141 -0.99 -8.38 6.74
CA PHE A 141 -1.80 -7.62 5.80
C PHE A 141 -1.07 -7.57 4.46
N VAL A 142 -1.82 -7.27 3.41
CA VAL A 142 -1.34 -7.23 2.03
C VAL A 142 -1.45 -5.81 1.52
N LEU A 143 -0.41 -5.36 0.85
CA LEU A 143 -0.43 -4.18 0.02
C LEU A 143 -0.58 -4.62 -1.44
N GLN A 144 -1.63 -4.19 -2.11
CA GLN A 144 -1.94 -4.53 -3.49
C GLN A 144 -1.87 -3.29 -4.38
N SER A 145 -1.31 -3.45 -5.58
CA SER A 145 -1.37 -2.49 -6.68
C SER A 145 -1.72 -3.27 -7.95
N ASP A 146 -2.95 -3.10 -8.44
CA ASP A 146 -3.49 -3.90 -9.56
C ASP A 146 -3.31 -5.41 -9.31
N GLN A 147 -2.56 -6.14 -10.16
CA GLN A 147 -2.28 -7.58 -9.99
C GLN A 147 -1.08 -7.87 -9.06
N GLN A 148 -0.30 -6.86 -8.72
CA GLN A 148 0.90 -7.03 -7.89
C GLN A 148 0.55 -6.93 -6.41
N ARG A 149 1.10 -7.83 -5.59
CA ARG A 149 0.82 -7.92 -4.15
C ARG A 149 2.10 -8.14 -3.34
N THR A 150 2.18 -7.49 -2.19
CA THR A 150 3.20 -7.71 -1.16
C THR A 150 2.53 -8.05 0.16
N VAL A 151 3.05 -9.04 0.88
CA VAL A 151 2.57 -9.40 2.22
C VAL A 151 3.50 -8.83 3.28
N PHE A 152 2.92 -8.12 4.26
CA PHE A 152 3.57 -7.69 5.48
C PHE A 152 3.16 -8.65 6.60
N SER A 153 4.14 -9.34 7.19
CA SER A 153 3.91 -10.28 8.30
C SER A 153 4.56 -9.77 9.58
N PHE A 154 3.76 -9.56 10.62
CA PHE A 154 4.21 -9.35 11.99
C PHE A 154 4.34 -10.69 12.69
N PHE A 155 5.42 -10.86 13.44
CA PHE A 155 5.65 -12.03 14.28
C PHE A 155 5.69 -11.64 15.76
N ASN A 156 5.43 -12.62 16.63
CA ASN A 156 5.41 -12.44 18.09
C ASN A 156 6.71 -11.86 18.68
N VAL A 157 7.83 -11.94 17.97
CA VAL A 157 9.12 -11.35 18.37
C VAL A 157 9.31 -9.90 17.88
N GLY A 158 8.23 -9.20 17.53
CA GLY A 158 8.28 -7.81 17.06
C GLY A 158 8.81 -7.64 15.62
N SER A 159 9.38 -8.69 15.02
CA SER A 159 9.91 -8.62 13.65
C SER A 159 8.81 -8.40 12.60
N LEU A 160 9.11 -7.54 11.62
CA LEU A 160 8.32 -7.34 10.40
C LEU A 160 9.06 -8.00 9.23
N LYS A 161 8.41 -8.90 8.50
CA LYS A 161 8.97 -9.48 7.26
C LYS A 161 8.09 -9.13 6.07
N LEU A 162 8.75 -8.80 4.96
CA LEU A 162 8.14 -8.70 3.65
C LEU A 162 8.17 -10.08 2.99
N LYS A 163 7.05 -10.53 2.46
CA LYS A 163 6.95 -11.78 1.71
C LYS A 163 6.30 -11.54 0.35
N GLY A 164 6.71 -12.35 -0.63
CA GLY A 164 6.13 -12.35 -1.96
C GLY A 164 4.77 -13.06 -2.04
N TYR A 165 4.26 -13.12 -3.27
CA TYR A 165 2.92 -13.60 -3.64
C TYR A 165 2.56 -14.99 -3.08
N GLN A 166 3.53 -15.91 -2.96
CA GLN A 166 3.28 -17.29 -2.49
C GLN A 166 2.77 -17.41 -1.04
N SER A 167 2.85 -16.33 -0.24
CA SER A 167 2.39 -16.31 1.16
C SER A 167 0.97 -15.75 1.37
N LEU A 168 0.25 -15.44 0.29
CA LEU A 168 -1.07 -14.79 0.34
C LEU A 168 -2.15 -15.64 1.03
N SER A 169 -2.14 -16.96 0.82
CA SER A 169 -3.16 -17.89 1.32
C SER A 169 -3.26 -17.96 2.85
N ALA A 170 -2.20 -17.57 3.58
CA ALA A 170 -2.22 -17.51 5.03
C ALA A 170 -2.81 -16.18 5.57
N CYS A 171 -2.75 -15.11 4.77
CA CYS A 171 -2.98 -13.73 5.22
C CYS A 171 -4.32 -13.14 4.83
N VAL A 172 -4.93 -13.65 3.77
CA VAL A 172 -6.26 -13.24 3.32
C VAL A 172 -7.14 -14.48 3.34
N ASN A 173 -8.33 -14.39 3.95
CA ASN A 173 -9.34 -15.41 3.72
C ASN A 173 -9.97 -15.07 2.38
N ASP A 174 -9.66 -15.82 1.32
CA ASP A 174 -10.34 -15.70 0.03
C ASP A 174 -11.76 -16.25 0.17
N HIS A 175 -12.71 -15.40 0.55
CA HIS A 175 -14.15 -15.61 0.38
C HIS A 175 -14.78 -14.36 -0.20
#